data_AF-A0A7G6WXD5-F1
#
_entry.id   AF-A0A7G6WXD5-F1
#
_cell.length_a   1.000
_cell.length_b   1.000
_cell.length_c   1.000
_cell.angle_alpha   90.00
_cell.angle_beta   90.00
_cell.angle_gamma   90.00
#
_symmetry.space_group_name_H-M   'P 1'
#
loop_
_entity.id
_entity.type
_entity.pdbx_description
1 polymer ?
#
loop_
_entity_poly.entity_id
_entity_poly.type
_entity_poly.pdbx_seq_one_letter_code
_entity_poly.pdbx_strand_id
1 'polypeptide(L)'
;MRLAWSLIVGGGRRRAFRVGGVSFEEAGPYGETLGLLGRQSDHRDAERLLLAAGWTPGGAGDWAIALCSPDGAAAARISPFDPAGPYSVALYREAAHTRQVPELFAHRRLVGGGDFQIMEWLQPVPEHEAVAFHQAIVGREPEVAGLVEVVRRIHERARREAPWFGIKVDDNPANVMRAADGRLVAADLFGADGPNLYATVANEPELIVTRIPESERRFMTEIPLTATGPWEPEVRDAMRAGLAAADARNNPA
;
A
#
# COMPACT_ATOMS: atom_id res chain seq x y z
N MET A 1 -22.76 -2.02 6.94
CA MET A 1 -22.12 -0.95 6.15
C MET A 1 -21.47 0.05 7.11
N ARG A 2 -20.14 0.10 7.18
CA ARG A 2 -19.38 1.22 7.77
C ARG A 2 -18.06 1.37 7.01
N LEU A 3 -17.84 2.57 6.50
CA LEU A 3 -16.54 3.23 6.29
C LEU A 3 -15.43 2.41 5.59
N ALA A 4 -15.41 2.50 4.26
CA ALA A 4 -14.14 2.79 3.60
C ALA A 4 -13.82 4.30 3.80
N TRP A 5 -12.54 4.64 3.95
CA TRP A 5 -11.98 5.98 4.24
C TRP A 5 -12.88 6.94 5.05
N SER A 6 -12.88 6.73 6.35
CA SER A 6 -12.59 7.85 7.26
C SER A 6 -11.39 7.42 8.10
N LEU A 7 -10.51 8.36 8.51
CA LEU A 7 -9.29 8.10 9.30
C LEU A 7 -8.14 7.42 8.45
N ILE A 8 -7.32 8.08 7.59
CA ILE A 8 -6.27 9.15 7.72
C ILE A 8 -4.78 8.67 7.90
N VAL A 9 -4.00 8.48 6.80
CA VAL A 9 -2.56 8.96 6.60
C VAL A 9 -1.20 8.32 7.19
N GLY A 10 -0.60 7.14 6.85
CA GLY A 10 0.68 6.48 7.40
C GLY A 10 2.08 7.12 7.77
N GLY A 11 3.34 6.90 7.22
CA GLY A 11 4.01 6.17 6.07
C GLY A 11 5.54 6.56 5.78
N GLY A 12 6.35 5.85 4.90
CA GLY A 12 7.82 6.02 4.55
C GLY A 12 8.71 4.95 3.75
N ARG A 13 9.01 3.71 4.24
CA ARG A 13 9.77 2.47 3.73
C ARG A 13 11.35 2.23 4.01
N ARG A 14 12.02 1.17 3.43
CA ARG A 14 13.34 0.38 3.63
C ARG A 14 14.56 0.44 2.62
N ARG A 15 14.58 -0.35 1.51
CA ARG A 15 15.62 -0.66 0.43
C ARG A 15 16.81 -1.63 0.75
N ALA A 16 17.38 -2.41 -0.20
CA ALA A 16 17.23 -2.47 -1.68
C ALA A 16 17.34 -3.89 -2.32
N PHE A 17 16.75 -4.06 -3.51
CA PHE A 17 17.15 -5.03 -4.57
C PHE A 17 17.46 -4.21 -5.85
N ARG A 18 18.17 -4.75 -6.84
CA ARG A 18 18.81 -3.93 -7.91
C ARG A 18 18.35 -4.28 -9.33
N VAL A 19 17.71 -3.34 -10.01
CA VAL A 19 17.46 -3.33 -11.46
C VAL A 19 17.67 -1.89 -11.96
N GLY A 20 18.41 -1.71 -13.05
CA GLY A 20 18.71 -0.38 -13.62
C GLY A 20 19.78 0.40 -12.83
N GLY A 21 20.84 0.82 -13.51
CA GLY A 21 21.99 1.50 -12.89
C GLY A 21 21.80 2.99 -12.61
N VAL A 22 20.70 3.41 -11.98
CA VAL A 22 20.48 4.82 -11.60
C VAL A 22 20.01 4.91 -10.14
N SER A 23 20.77 5.60 -9.31
CA SER A 23 20.45 5.85 -7.91
C SER A 23 20.16 7.33 -7.68
N PHE A 24 18.89 7.65 -7.40
CA PHE A 24 18.49 8.95 -6.86
C PHE A 24 18.25 8.84 -5.37
N GLU A 25 18.98 9.63 -4.58
CA GLU A 25 18.59 9.97 -3.21
C GLU A 25 17.62 11.15 -3.32
N GLU A 26 16.32 10.83 -3.37
CA GLU A 26 15.23 11.79 -3.43
C GLU A 26 15.12 12.52 -2.08
N ALA A 27 15.91 13.58 -1.90
CA ALA A 27 15.85 14.50 -0.76
C ALA A 27 14.62 15.42 -0.86
N GLY A 28 13.43 14.83 -0.86
CA GLY A 28 12.16 15.55 -0.73
C GLY A 28 11.96 16.12 0.69
N PRO A 29 10.88 16.88 0.94
CA PRO A 29 10.66 17.59 2.21
C PRO A 29 10.65 16.68 3.45
N TYR A 30 10.36 15.39 3.30
CA TYR A 30 10.36 14.40 4.38
C TYR A 30 11.56 13.44 4.36
N GLY A 31 12.67 13.84 3.74
CA GLY A 31 13.91 13.07 3.69
C GLY A 31 14.46 12.73 5.08
N GLU A 32 14.33 13.62 6.06
CA GLU A 32 14.72 13.37 7.46
C GLU A 32 13.81 12.35 8.14
N THR A 33 12.49 12.46 7.98
CA THR A 33 11.51 11.46 8.46
C THR A 33 11.81 10.08 7.90
N LEU A 34 12.17 10.01 6.61
CA LEU A 34 12.60 8.78 5.96
C LEU A 34 13.95 8.28 6.50
N GLY A 35 14.83 9.19 6.91
CA GLY A 35 16.11 8.94 7.56
C GLY A 35 16.01 8.28 8.94
N LEU A 36 14.93 8.54 9.69
CA LEU A 36 14.65 7.88 10.99
C LEU A 36 14.60 6.34 10.87
N LEU A 37 14.22 5.81 9.70
CA LEU A 37 14.05 4.38 9.50
C LEU A 37 15.32 3.71 9.00
N GLY A 38 15.83 2.78 9.81
CA GLY A 38 16.88 1.86 9.44
C GLY A 38 16.44 0.84 8.39
N ARG A 39 17.41 0.22 7.70
CA ARG A 39 17.14 -0.79 6.67
C ARG A 39 16.42 -2.05 7.17
N GLN A 40 16.37 -2.25 8.49
CA GLN A 40 15.72 -3.40 9.13
C GLN A 40 14.35 -3.09 9.74
N SER A 41 13.88 -1.83 9.67
CA SER A 41 12.62 -1.43 10.31
C SER A 41 11.40 -2.14 9.71
N ASP A 42 10.50 -2.57 10.59
CA ASP A 42 9.16 -3.05 10.24
C ASP A 42 8.09 -1.96 10.35
N HIS A 43 6.81 -2.34 10.31
CA HIS A 43 5.68 -1.42 10.41
C HIS A 43 5.51 -0.79 11.80
N ARG A 44 5.91 -1.49 12.87
CA ARG A 44 5.79 -1.07 14.27
C ARG A 44 6.94 -0.15 14.68
N ASP A 45 8.14 -0.44 14.17
CA ASP A 45 9.25 0.50 14.22
C ASP A 45 8.89 1.81 13.53
N ALA A 46 8.29 1.72 12.33
CA ALA A 46 7.88 2.88 11.56
C ALA A 46 6.83 3.74 12.28
N GLU A 47 5.77 3.12 12.80
CA GLU A 47 4.75 3.77 13.63
C GLU A 47 5.37 4.44 14.87
N ARG A 48 6.11 3.66 15.68
CA ARG A 48 6.71 4.13 16.94
C ARG A 48 7.65 5.31 16.73
N LEU A 49 8.45 5.30 15.65
CA LEU A 49 9.42 6.36 15.35
C LEU A 49 8.74 7.65 14.85
N LEU A 50 7.63 7.56 14.10
CA LEU A 50 6.87 8.74 13.69
C LEU A 50 6.09 9.35 14.86
N LEU A 51 5.43 8.53 15.67
CA LEU A 51 4.76 9.00 16.90
C LEU A 51 5.76 9.69 17.84
N ALA A 52 6.97 9.15 17.99
CA ALA A 52 8.05 9.79 18.77
C ALA A 52 8.58 11.08 18.12
N ALA A 53 8.46 11.23 16.80
CA ALA A 53 8.78 12.46 16.07
C ALA A 53 7.60 13.46 16.00
N GLY A 54 6.54 13.25 16.80
CA GLY A 54 5.41 14.17 16.91
C GLY A 54 4.34 14.04 15.82
N TRP A 55 4.43 13.02 14.95
CA TRP A 55 3.33 12.67 14.06
C TRP A 55 2.16 12.16 14.91
N THR A 56 0.94 12.59 14.63
CA THR A 56 -0.24 12.20 15.42
C THR A 56 -0.99 11.07 14.73
N PRO A 57 -1.65 10.14 15.43
CA PRO A 57 -2.57 9.23 14.78
C PRO A 57 -3.67 10.00 14.06
N GLY A 58 -4.02 9.54 12.87
CA GLY A 58 -5.25 9.92 12.21
C GLY A 58 -6.19 8.74 12.01
N GLY A 59 -5.69 7.52 11.79
CA GLY A 59 -6.57 6.39 11.50
C GLY A 59 -5.97 5.03 11.15
N ALA A 60 -6.85 4.19 10.62
CA ALA A 60 -6.59 2.81 10.23
C ALA A 60 -7.70 2.26 9.32
N GLY A 61 -7.30 1.47 8.32
CA GLY A 61 -8.13 0.46 7.67
C GLY A 61 -7.46 -0.92 7.81
N ASP A 62 -8.15 -1.99 7.39
CA ASP A 62 -7.71 -3.39 7.57
C ASP A 62 -6.25 -3.64 7.14
N TRP A 63 -5.83 -3.03 6.03
CA TRP A 63 -4.50 -3.22 5.44
C TRP A 63 -3.45 -2.19 5.87
N ALA A 64 -3.84 -1.05 6.46
CA ALA A 64 -2.89 0.03 6.75
C ALA A 64 -3.32 0.97 7.90
N ILE A 65 -2.38 1.28 8.79
CA ILE A 65 -2.48 2.31 9.84
C ILE A 65 -1.85 3.64 9.40
N ALA A 66 -2.16 4.69 10.15
CA ALA A 66 -2.28 6.00 9.54
C ALA A 66 -2.08 7.20 10.52
N LEU A 67 -1.05 8.04 10.31
CA LEU A 67 -0.52 9.14 11.15
C LEU A 67 -0.25 10.51 10.45
N CYS A 68 -0.86 11.61 10.88
CA CYS A 68 -0.63 12.98 10.36
C CYS A 68 0.79 13.52 10.63
N SER A 69 1.36 14.30 9.70
CA SER A 69 2.60 15.07 9.93
C SER A 69 2.39 16.23 10.92
N PRO A 70 3.41 16.68 11.66
CA PRO A 70 3.28 17.74 12.67
C PRO A 70 2.80 19.09 12.12
N ASP A 71 3.00 19.34 10.82
CA ASP A 71 2.57 20.55 10.09
C ASP A 71 1.22 20.39 9.37
N GLY A 72 0.63 19.18 9.36
CA GLY A 72 -0.60 18.86 8.66
C GLY A 72 -0.51 18.83 7.13
N ALA A 73 0.69 18.95 6.55
CA ALA A 73 0.88 19.06 5.11
C ALA A 73 1.04 17.70 4.40
N ALA A 74 1.51 16.66 5.10
CA ALA A 74 1.74 15.33 4.53
C ALA A 74 0.66 14.33 4.94
N ALA A 75 0.19 13.57 3.96
CA ALA A 75 -0.33 12.25 4.18
C ALA A 75 0.79 11.22 4.17
N ALA A 76 0.40 9.98 4.41
CA ALA A 76 1.26 8.85 4.22
C ALA A 76 0.41 7.53 4.21
N ARG A 77 1.01 6.33 4.32
CA ARG A 77 0.33 5.02 4.48
C ARG A 77 1.24 3.93 5.11
N ILE A 78 0.91 3.26 6.22
CA ILE A 78 1.73 2.17 6.83
C ILE A 78 0.98 0.84 6.75
N SER A 79 1.45 -0.11 5.96
CA SER A 79 0.95 -1.49 6.00
C SER A 79 1.92 -2.45 6.71
N PRO A 80 1.44 -3.40 7.53
CA PRO A 80 2.20 -4.57 7.95
C PRO A 80 2.70 -5.45 6.79
N PHE A 81 1.90 -5.59 5.73
CA PHE A 81 2.17 -6.42 4.55
C PHE A 81 1.34 -5.92 3.35
N ASP A 82 2.00 -5.45 2.29
CA ASP A 82 1.30 -5.05 1.06
C ASP A 82 2.09 -5.49 -0.18
N PRO A 83 1.58 -6.43 -0.99
CA PRO A 83 2.20 -6.84 -2.24
C PRO A 83 1.80 -5.95 -3.44
N ALA A 84 0.75 -5.13 -3.31
CA ALA A 84 0.26 -4.22 -4.35
C ALA A 84 0.91 -2.83 -4.27
N GLY A 85 1.25 -2.37 -3.07
CA GLY A 85 1.87 -1.07 -2.79
C GLY A 85 3.11 -0.68 -3.63
N PRO A 86 3.97 -1.59 -4.14
CA PRO A 86 4.99 -1.24 -5.14
C PRO A 86 4.39 -0.65 -6.43
N TYR A 87 3.25 -1.17 -6.89
CA TYR A 87 2.57 -0.73 -8.10
C TYR A 87 1.77 0.56 -7.88
N SER A 88 1.16 0.76 -6.70
CA SER A 88 0.49 2.02 -6.34
C SER A 88 1.48 3.19 -6.37
N VAL A 89 2.72 2.97 -5.91
CA VAL A 89 3.79 3.96 -6.04
C VAL A 89 4.30 4.14 -7.46
N ALA A 90 4.38 3.07 -8.25
CA ALA A 90 4.70 3.21 -9.67
C ALA A 90 3.66 4.08 -10.37
N LEU A 91 2.37 3.92 -10.04
CA LEU A 91 1.28 4.79 -10.51
C LEU A 91 1.48 6.24 -10.06
N TYR A 92 1.72 6.49 -8.77
CA TYR A 92 1.90 7.86 -8.28
C TYR A 92 3.09 8.57 -8.93
N ARG A 93 4.21 7.87 -9.18
CA ARG A 93 5.37 8.42 -9.92
C ARG A 93 5.11 8.57 -11.43
N GLU A 94 4.61 7.54 -12.11
CA GLU A 94 4.39 7.55 -13.56
C GLU A 94 3.27 8.53 -13.97
N ALA A 95 2.24 8.70 -13.14
CA ALA A 95 1.09 9.59 -13.39
C ALA A 95 1.18 10.98 -12.73
N ALA A 96 2.25 11.32 -11.97
CA ALA A 96 2.38 12.61 -11.28
C ALA A 96 2.09 13.83 -12.18
N HIS A 97 2.51 13.76 -13.45
CA HIS A 97 2.30 14.78 -14.47
C HIS A 97 0.82 15.12 -14.75
N THR A 98 -0.11 14.20 -14.47
CA THR A 98 -1.58 14.40 -14.60
C THR A 98 -2.16 15.22 -13.45
N ARG A 99 -1.46 15.27 -12.29
CA ARG A 99 -1.97 15.73 -10.99
C ARG A 99 -3.25 15.02 -10.51
N GLN A 100 -3.61 13.87 -11.07
CA GLN A 100 -4.78 13.06 -10.70
C GLN A 100 -4.44 11.89 -9.75
N VAL A 101 -3.23 11.92 -9.18
CA VAL A 101 -2.72 11.00 -8.16
C VAL A 101 -2.13 11.79 -7.00
N PRO A 102 -1.99 11.19 -5.80
CA PRO A 102 -1.27 11.79 -4.69
C PRO A 102 0.19 12.09 -5.04
N GLU A 103 0.69 13.28 -4.70
CA GLU A 103 2.11 13.60 -4.76
C GLU A 103 2.87 12.76 -3.72
N LEU A 104 3.77 11.89 -4.18
CA LEU A 104 4.50 10.93 -3.34
C LEU A 104 5.86 11.49 -2.90
N PHE A 105 5.95 11.95 -1.65
CA PHE A 105 7.19 12.47 -1.07
C PHE A 105 8.24 11.39 -0.71
N ALA A 106 7.87 10.15 -0.35
CA ALA A 106 8.86 9.12 0.04
C ALA A 106 8.45 7.64 -0.13
N HIS A 107 9.41 6.77 -0.51
CA HIS A 107 9.19 5.34 -0.82
C HIS A 107 10.45 4.41 -0.88
N ARG A 108 10.34 3.11 -0.46
CA ARG A 108 11.47 2.13 -0.31
C ARG A 108 11.21 0.55 -0.04
N ARG A 109 9.99 -0.08 0.05
CA ARG A 109 9.59 -1.41 0.72
C ARG A 109 9.69 -1.52 2.29
N LEU A 110 9.27 -2.56 3.04
CA LEU A 110 9.62 -2.76 4.49
C LEU A 110 9.97 -4.21 4.86
N VAL A 111 10.64 -4.44 5.99
CA VAL A 111 10.88 -5.80 6.51
C VAL A 111 9.56 -6.49 6.88
N GLY A 112 9.51 -7.80 6.65
CA GLY A 112 8.34 -8.65 6.87
C GLY A 112 7.21 -8.45 5.85
N GLY A 113 7.47 -7.68 4.78
CA GLY A 113 6.56 -7.44 3.66
C GLY A 113 5.83 -6.12 3.66
N GLY A 114 6.01 -5.30 4.71
CA GLY A 114 5.25 -4.08 4.93
C GLY A 114 5.49 -2.94 3.95
N ASP A 115 4.71 -1.88 4.14
CA ASP A 115 4.53 -0.86 3.11
C ASP A 115 4.15 0.51 3.66
N PHE A 116 5.19 1.25 4.00
CA PHE A 116 5.22 2.61 4.54
C PHE A 116 5.38 3.63 3.35
N GLN A 117 4.47 4.54 3.02
CA GLN A 117 4.62 5.58 1.93
C GLN A 117 4.38 7.01 2.45
N ILE A 118 5.18 8.05 2.17
CA ILE A 118 4.79 9.47 2.48
C ILE A 118 4.24 10.15 1.21
N MET A 119 3.14 10.89 1.32
CA MET A 119 2.50 11.63 0.23
C MET A 119 1.87 12.97 0.72
N GLU A 120 1.18 13.73 -0.12
CA GLU A 120 0.46 14.97 0.30
C GLU A 120 -0.76 14.71 1.17
N TRP A 121 -1.15 15.63 2.08
CA TRP A 121 -2.39 15.48 2.84
C TRP A 121 -3.64 15.54 1.95
N LEU A 122 -4.58 14.61 2.17
CA LEU A 122 -5.80 14.45 1.38
C LEU A 122 -7.07 14.48 2.25
N GLN A 123 -8.13 15.11 1.74
CA GLN A 123 -9.45 15.21 2.38
C GLN A 123 -10.51 14.37 1.63
N PRO A 124 -11.46 13.72 2.33
CA PRO A 124 -12.59 13.05 1.69
C PRO A 124 -13.46 13.99 0.85
N VAL A 125 -14.09 13.47 -0.21
CA VAL A 125 -15.04 14.20 -1.04
C VAL A 125 -16.46 13.63 -0.90
N PRO A 126 -17.50 14.42 -1.24
CA PRO A 126 -18.85 13.90 -1.45
C PRO A 126 -18.84 12.71 -2.43
N GLU A 127 -19.54 11.62 -2.07
CA GLU A 127 -19.53 10.36 -2.81
C GLU A 127 -19.88 10.52 -4.31
N HIS A 128 -20.76 11.49 -4.65
CA HIS A 128 -21.13 11.76 -6.04
C HIS A 128 -19.97 12.32 -6.88
N GLU A 129 -19.04 13.08 -6.31
CA GLU A 129 -17.83 13.54 -7.02
C GLU A 129 -16.87 12.37 -7.26
N ALA A 130 -16.70 11.51 -6.26
CA ALA A 130 -15.87 10.30 -6.36
C ALA A 130 -16.41 9.31 -7.40
N VAL A 131 -17.73 9.07 -7.39
CA VAL A 131 -18.41 8.23 -8.39
C VAL A 131 -18.29 8.82 -9.80
N ALA A 132 -18.45 10.14 -9.97
CA ALA A 132 -18.26 10.79 -11.26
C ALA A 132 -16.81 10.67 -11.77
N PHE A 133 -15.81 10.78 -10.88
CA PHE A 133 -14.40 10.61 -11.24
C PHE A 133 -14.06 9.17 -11.66
N HIS A 134 -14.59 8.16 -10.95
CA HIS A 134 -14.48 6.76 -11.36
C HIS A 134 -15.23 6.48 -12.68
N GLN A 135 -16.39 7.09 -12.90
CA GLN A 135 -17.12 7.00 -14.17
C GLN A 135 -16.30 7.58 -15.33
N ALA A 136 -15.62 8.72 -15.13
CA ALA A 136 -14.71 9.28 -16.13
C ALA A 136 -13.54 8.32 -16.44
N ILE A 137 -12.95 7.68 -15.43
CA ILE A 137 -11.88 6.66 -15.60
C ILE A 137 -12.39 5.45 -16.42
N VAL A 138 -13.62 5.01 -16.18
CA VAL A 138 -14.25 3.89 -16.89
C VAL A 138 -14.61 4.25 -18.35
N GLY A 139 -15.20 5.43 -18.57
CA GLY A 139 -15.50 5.98 -19.90
C GLY A 139 -14.24 6.32 -20.70
N ARG A 140 -13.14 6.62 -20.00
CA ARG A 140 -11.86 7.15 -20.50
C ARG A 140 -11.99 8.55 -21.06
N GLU A 141 -12.72 9.39 -20.34
CA GLU A 141 -13.01 10.78 -20.76
C GLU A 141 -11.71 11.59 -20.94
N PRO A 142 -11.69 12.59 -21.84
CA PRO A 142 -10.45 13.27 -22.25
C PRO A 142 -9.62 13.84 -21.10
N GLU A 143 -10.28 14.34 -20.05
CA GLU A 143 -9.65 14.92 -18.86
C GLU A 143 -8.88 13.91 -18.01
N VAL A 144 -9.21 12.61 -18.06
CA VAL A 144 -8.51 11.54 -17.31
C VAL A 144 -7.70 10.59 -18.20
N ALA A 145 -7.67 10.82 -19.52
CA ALA A 145 -7.04 9.92 -20.48
C ALA A 145 -5.57 9.57 -20.14
N GLY A 146 -4.79 10.55 -19.65
CA GLY A 146 -3.41 10.34 -19.19
C GLY A 146 -3.31 9.44 -17.96
N LEU A 147 -4.19 9.61 -16.97
CA LEU A 147 -4.26 8.71 -15.81
C LEU A 147 -4.63 7.29 -16.25
N VAL A 148 -5.64 7.16 -17.10
CA VAL A 148 -6.13 5.87 -17.61
C VAL A 148 -5.03 5.09 -18.33
N GLU A 149 -4.19 5.75 -19.14
CA GLU A 149 -3.06 5.08 -19.80
C GLU A 149 -2.08 4.48 -18.78
N VAL A 150 -1.67 5.26 -17.79
CA VAL A 150 -0.73 4.81 -16.75
C VAL A 150 -1.35 3.71 -15.88
N VAL A 151 -2.58 3.89 -15.41
CA VAL A 151 -3.31 2.89 -14.59
C VAL A 151 -3.38 1.56 -15.34
N ARG A 152 -3.77 1.56 -16.62
CA ARG A 152 -3.83 0.35 -17.44
C ARG A 152 -2.46 -0.30 -17.62
N ARG A 153 -1.44 0.47 -18.03
CA ARG A 153 -0.07 -0.04 -18.25
C ARG A 153 0.48 -0.73 -17.01
N ILE A 154 0.26 -0.16 -15.82
CA ILE A 154 0.78 -0.69 -14.56
C ILE A 154 -0.07 -1.86 -14.06
N HIS A 155 -1.40 -1.82 -14.21
CA HIS A 155 -2.29 -2.94 -13.89
C HIS A 155 -1.97 -4.18 -14.73
N GLU A 156 -1.79 -4.00 -16.04
CA GLU A 156 -1.40 -5.06 -16.97
C GLU A 156 0.01 -5.61 -16.68
N ARG A 157 0.94 -4.76 -16.21
CA ARG A 157 2.27 -5.19 -15.71
C ARG A 157 2.12 -6.04 -14.44
N ALA A 158 1.45 -5.51 -13.42
CA ALA A 158 1.30 -6.14 -12.12
C ALA A 158 0.61 -7.52 -12.21
N ARG A 159 -0.43 -7.65 -13.04
CA ARG A 159 -1.11 -8.94 -13.29
C ARG A 159 -0.26 -10.00 -13.99
N ARG A 160 0.92 -9.66 -14.53
CA ARG A 160 1.91 -10.62 -15.05
C ARG A 160 3.02 -10.95 -14.04
N GLU A 161 3.30 -10.02 -13.12
CA GLU A 161 4.46 -10.06 -12.22
C GLU A 161 4.11 -10.56 -10.80
N ALA A 162 2.88 -10.30 -10.31
CA ALA A 162 2.42 -10.65 -8.97
C ALA A 162 1.22 -11.63 -9.01
N PRO A 163 1.35 -12.88 -8.49
CA PRO A 163 0.31 -13.91 -8.62
C PRO A 163 -1.04 -13.58 -7.96
N TRP A 164 -1.02 -12.82 -6.86
CA TRP A 164 -2.22 -12.43 -6.09
C TRP A 164 -2.49 -10.92 -6.19
N PHE A 165 -2.41 -10.37 -7.40
CA PHE A 165 -2.73 -8.97 -7.66
C PHE A 165 -4.18 -8.79 -8.14
N GLY A 166 -4.85 -7.72 -7.71
CA GLY A 166 -6.26 -7.47 -7.97
C GLY A 166 -6.66 -7.58 -9.45
N ILE A 167 -7.64 -8.44 -9.75
CA ILE A 167 -8.09 -8.72 -11.12
C ILE A 167 -8.69 -7.48 -11.78
N LYS A 168 -9.32 -6.59 -11.00
CA LYS A 168 -9.79 -5.26 -11.41
C LYS A 168 -8.97 -4.14 -10.75
N VAL A 169 -9.12 -2.93 -11.29
CA VAL A 169 -8.80 -1.68 -10.58
C VAL A 169 -9.84 -1.47 -9.46
N ASP A 170 -9.44 -0.92 -8.32
CA ASP A 170 -10.39 -0.61 -7.25
C ASP A 170 -11.27 0.60 -7.64
N ASP A 171 -12.59 0.38 -7.62
CA ASP A 171 -13.65 1.33 -7.99
C ASP A 171 -14.36 1.93 -6.76
N ASN A 172 -13.84 1.65 -5.56
CA ASN A 172 -14.30 2.21 -4.30
C ASN A 172 -14.27 3.76 -4.32
N PRO A 173 -15.42 4.45 -4.14
CA PRO A 173 -15.47 5.92 -4.14
C PRO A 173 -14.59 6.55 -3.05
N ALA A 174 -14.39 5.84 -1.94
CA ALA A 174 -13.56 6.28 -0.82
C ALA A 174 -12.07 6.48 -1.19
N ASN A 175 -11.62 5.91 -2.31
CA ASN A 175 -10.26 6.07 -2.82
C ASN A 175 -10.07 7.36 -3.66
N VAL A 176 -11.16 8.06 -4.03
CA VAL A 176 -11.07 9.39 -4.65
C VAL A 176 -11.12 10.44 -3.56
N MET A 177 -10.12 11.32 -3.53
CA MET A 177 -9.89 12.29 -2.46
C MET A 177 -9.55 13.67 -3.06
N ARG A 178 -9.56 14.72 -2.23
CA ARG A 178 -9.17 16.09 -2.60
C ARG A 178 -7.84 16.48 -1.99
N ALA A 179 -6.94 17.05 -2.80
CA ALA A 179 -5.72 17.68 -2.31
C ALA A 179 -5.97 19.10 -1.78
N ALA A 180 -4.99 19.69 -1.09
CA ALA A 180 -5.07 21.04 -0.55
C ALA A 180 -5.25 22.15 -1.61
N ASP A 181 -4.89 21.88 -2.88
CA ASP A 181 -5.11 22.78 -4.02
C ASP A 181 -6.52 22.65 -4.66
N GLY A 182 -7.35 21.75 -4.14
CA GLY A 182 -8.74 21.52 -4.57
C GLY A 182 -8.94 20.42 -5.61
N ARG A 183 -7.89 19.88 -6.24
CA ARG A 183 -8.01 18.85 -7.28
C ARG A 183 -8.46 17.49 -6.71
N LEU A 184 -9.15 16.71 -7.55
CA LEU A 184 -9.45 15.31 -7.28
C LEU A 184 -8.23 14.43 -7.62
N VAL A 185 -7.95 13.46 -6.76
CA VAL A 185 -6.92 12.43 -6.97
C VAL A 185 -7.50 11.04 -6.71
N ALA A 186 -7.03 10.04 -7.46
CA ALA A 186 -7.26 8.64 -7.14
C ALA A 186 -6.06 8.06 -6.37
N ALA A 187 -6.28 7.75 -5.10
CA ALA A 187 -5.39 6.92 -4.30
C ALA A 187 -5.72 5.43 -4.47
N ASP A 188 -4.82 4.56 -4.01
CA ASP A 188 -5.03 3.11 -3.74
C ASP A 188 -5.82 2.27 -4.77
N LEU A 189 -5.77 2.66 -6.06
CA LEU A 189 -6.43 1.97 -7.19
C LEU A 189 -6.03 0.49 -7.40
N PHE A 190 -5.04 0.00 -6.64
CA PHE A 190 -4.44 -1.34 -6.78
C PHE A 190 -4.40 -2.05 -5.43
N GLY A 191 -5.18 -3.12 -5.29
CA GLY A 191 -5.16 -4.02 -4.14
C GLY A 191 -4.56 -5.40 -4.45
N ALA A 192 -4.31 -6.17 -3.39
CA ALA A 192 -4.08 -7.61 -3.51
C ALA A 192 -5.41 -8.35 -3.78
N ASP A 193 -5.34 -9.51 -4.44
CA ASP A 193 -6.42 -10.49 -4.42
C ASP A 193 -6.40 -11.22 -3.07
N GLY A 194 -6.89 -10.53 -2.03
CA GLY A 194 -6.93 -11.01 -0.65
C GLY A 194 -7.61 -12.38 -0.49
N PRO A 195 -8.80 -12.63 -1.08
CA PRO A 195 -9.47 -13.93 -1.00
C PRO A 195 -8.59 -15.07 -1.53
N ASN A 196 -8.03 -14.93 -2.74
CA ASN A 196 -7.19 -15.99 -3.30
C ASN A 196 -5.84 -16.10 -2.57
N LEU A 197 -5.25 -14.99 -2.10
CA LEU A 197 -4.02 -15.01 -1.31
C LEU A 197 -4.19 -15.83 -0.03
N TYR A 198 -5.19 -15.50 0.79
CA TYR A 198 -5.40 -16.19 2.07
C TYR A 198 -5.94 -17.62 1.88
N ALA A 199 -6.67 -17.89 0.79
CA ALA A 199 -6.98 -19.27 0.38
C ALA A 199 -5.70 -20.07 0.05
N THR A 200 -4.74 -19.50 -0.67
CA THR A 200 -3.43 -20.16 -0.88
C THR A 200 -2.65 -20.32 0.43
N VAL A 201 -2.65 -19.33 1.34
CA VAL A 201 -1.97 -19.46 2.65
C VAL A 201 -2.55 -20.63 3.48
N ALA A 202 -3.87 -20.83 3.44
CA ALA A 202 -4.53 -21.89 4.19
C ALA A 202 -4.38 -23.29 3.57
N ASN A 203 -4.38 -23.40 2.23
CA ASN A 203 -4.47 -24.70 1.53
C ASN A 203 -3.16 -25.13 0.83
N GLU A 204 -2.31 -24.18 0.42
CA GLU A 204 -1.09 -24.41 -0.38
C GLU A 204 0.07 -23.51 0.08
N PRO A 205 0.48 -23.53 1.37
CA PRO A 205 1.50 -22.62 1.90
C PRO A 205 2.86 -22.75 1.20
N GLU A 206 3.18 -23.92 0.63
CA GLU A 206 4.30 -24.16 -0.29
C GLU A 206 4.39 -23.11 -1.41
N LEU A 207 3.26 -22.74 -2.03
CA LEU A 207 3.23 -21.76 -3.12
C LEU A 207 3.51 -20.35 -2.61
N ILE A 208 3.05 -20.01 -1.39
CA ILE A 208 3.37 -18.73 -0.73
C ILE A 208 4.86 -18.64 -0.44
N VAL A 209 5.45 -19.64 0.23
CA VAL A 209 6.86 -19.58 0.65
C VAL A 209 7.83 -19.62 -0.54
N THR A 210 7.42 -20.25 -1.64
CA THR A 210 8.18 -20.30 -2.92
C THR A 210 8.12 -18.98 -3.69
N ARG A 211 7.03 -18.20 -3.57
CA ARG A 211 6.82 -16.95 -4.33
C ARG A 211 7.18 -15.68 -3.57
N ILE A 212 7.11 -15.70 -2.24
CA ILE A 212 7.41 -14.56 -1.38
C ILE A 212 8.43 -15.00 -0.33
N PRO A 213 9.64 -14.40 -0.25
CA PRO A 213 10.60 -14.69 0.80
C PRO A 213 10.07 -14.36 2.21
N GLU A 214 10.56 -15.05 3.24
CA GLU A 214 10.16 -14.86 4.65
C GLU A 214 10.28 -13.40 5.10
N SER A 215 11.38 -12.74 4.74
CA SER A 215 11.63 -11.31 4.95
C SER A 215 10.70 -10.34 4.19
N GLU A 216 9.90 -10.84 3.26
CA GLU A 216 8.86 -10.12 2.49
C GLU A 216 7.43 -10.58 2.84
N ARG A 217 7.22 -11.49 3.82
CA ARG A 217 5.88 -11.95 4.25
C ARG A 217 5.63 -12.17 5.74
N ARG A 218 6.63 -12.00 6.62
CA ARG A 218 6.54 -12.27 8.07
C ARG A 218 5.27 -11.75 8.75
N PHE A 219 4.71 -10.62 8.29
CA PHE A 219 3.50 -10.01 8.86
C PHE A 219 2.21 -10.20 8.02
N MET A 220 2.22 -11.08 7.00
CA MET A 220 1.04 -11.27 6.14
C MET A 220 -0.19 -11.81 6.90
N THR A 221 0.02 -12.56 7.98
CA THR A 221 -1.06 -13.08 8.84
C THR A 221 -1.55 -12.07 9.88
N GLU A 222 -1.11 -10.81 9.81
CA GLU A 222 -1.52 -9.76 10.75
C GLU A 222 -2.57 -8.81 10.17
N ILE A 223 -2.77 -8.87 8.86
CA ILE A 223 -3.80 -8.15 8.11
C ILE A 223 -4.95 -9.12 7.82
N PRO A 224 -6.22 -8.76 8.12
CA PRO A 224 -7.37 -9.58 7.78
C PRO A 224 -7.76 -9.47 6.29
N LEU A 225 -8.75 -10.25 5.88
CA LEU A 225 -9.46 -9.96 4.65
C LEU A 225 -10.22 -8.62 4.79
N THR A 226 -10.27 -7.83 3.72
CA THR A 226 -10.91 -6.51 3.73
C THR A 226 -12.37 -6.59 4.18
N ALA A 227 -12.74 -5.74 5.13
CA ALA A 227 -14.05 -5.65 5.77
C ALA A 227 -14.53 -6.89 6.56
N THR A 228 -13.66 -7.87 6.88
CA THR A 228 -14.02 -8.97 7.80
C THR A 228 -13.79 -8.66 9.28
N GLY A 229 -13.00 -7.63 9.61
CA GLY A 229 -12.41 -7.49 10.93
C GLY A 229 -11.26 -8.49 11.16
N PRO A 230 -10.57 -8.43 12.31
CA PRO A 230 -9.35 -9.21 12.56
C PRO A 230 -9.58 -10.72 12.47
N TRP A 231 -8.53 -11.46 12.11
CA TRP A 231 -8.53 -12.92 12.18
C TRP A 231 -8.78 -13.40 13.61
N GLU A 232 -9.61 -14.43 13.75
CA GLU A 232 -9.66 -15.23 14.98
C GLU A 232 -8.26 -15.81 15.28
N PRO A 233 -7.81 -15.84 16.55
CA PRO A 233 -6.44 -16.23 16.90
C PRO A 233 -6.02 -17.59 16.35
N GLU A 234 -6.91 -18.58 16.40
CA GLU A 234 -6.68 -19.95 15.95
C GLU A 234 -6.45 -20.01 14.44
N VAL A 235 -7.18 -19.21 13.65
CA VAL A 235 -7.03 -19.13 12.19
C VAL A 235 -5.70 -18.46 11.84
N ARG A 236 -5.34 -17.38 12.55
CA ARG A 236 -4.06 -16.68 12.40
C ARG A 236 -2.86 -17.58 12.70
N ASP A 237 -2.92 -18.34 13.79
CA ASP A 237 -1.83 -19.21 14.21
C ASP A 237 -1.76 -20.51 13.40
N ALA A 238 -2.89 -21.03 12.89
CA ALA A 238 -2.89 -22.10 11.90
C ALA A 238 -2.17 -21.68 10.60
N MET A 239 -2.47 -20.49 10.06
CA MET A 239 -1.76 -19.94 8.89
C MET A 239 -0.26 -19.77 9.14
N ARG A 240 0.13 -19.27 10.32
CA ARG A 240 1.55 -19.14 10.73
C ARG A 240 2.26 -20.50 10.79
N ALA A 241 1.62 -21.51 11.38
CA ALA A 241 2.16 -22.86 11.48
C ALA A 241 2.33 -23.51 10.10
N GLY A 242 1.34 -23.37 9.20
CA GLY A 242 1.41 -23.84 7.82
C GLY A 242 2.59 -23.25 7.04
N LEU A 243 2.75 -21.93 7.10
CA LEU A 243 3.87 -21.21 6.46
C LEU A 243 5.23 -21.63 7.04
N ALA A 244 5.37 -21.70 8.37
CA ALA A 244 6.63 -22.09 9.01
C ALA A 244 7.02 -23.54 8.69
N ALA A 245 6.04 -24.44 8.59
CA ALA A 245 6.28 -25.82 8.19
C ALA A 245 6.69 -25.93 6.70
N ALA A 246 6.15 -25.07 5.82
CA ALA A 246 6.55 -25.00 4.42
C ALA A 246 7.96 -24.38 4.23
N ASP A 247 8.32 -23.36 5.01
CA ASP A 247 9.69 -22.82 5.04
C ASP A 247 10.71 -23.90 5.43
N ALA A 248 10.42 -24.68 6.47
CA ALA A 248 11.27 -25.79 6.91
C ALA A 248 11.40 -26.94 5.89
N ARG A 249 10.45 -27.07 4.95
CA ARG A 249 10.55 -28.01 3.81
C ARG A 249 11.41 -27.45 2.67
N ASN A 250 11.36 -26.14 2.43
CA ASN A 250 12.09 -25.49 1.33
C ASN A 250 13.54 -25.14 1.66
N ASN A 251 13.89 -24.95 2.94
CA ASN A 251 15.26 -24.85 3.44
C ASN A 251 15.53 -25.95 4.47
N PRO A 252 15.76 -27.22 4.06
CA PRO A 252 16.34 -28.22 4.94
C PRO A 252 17.77 -27.80 5.34
N ALA A 253 18.14 -28.11 6.59
CA ALA A 253 19.44 -27.76 7.19
C ALA A 253 20.57 -28.73 6.79
#